data_AF-A0A0G1MB59-F1
#
_entry.id   AF-A0A0G1MB59-F1
#
_cell.length_a   1.000
_cell.length_b   1.000
_cell.length_c   1.000
_cell.angle_alpha   90.00
_cell.angle_beta   90.00
_cell.angle_gamma   90.00
#
_symmetry.space_group_name_H-M   'P 1'
#
loop_
_entity.id
_entity.type
_entity.pdbx_description
1 polymer ?
#
loop_
_entity_poly.entity_id
_entity_poly.type
_entity_poly.pdbx_seq_one_letter_code
_entity_poly.pdbx_strand_id
1 'polypeptide(L)'
;MTLDVGDFEDWRKTFYDFGRIGRNAAGEVERIIERKDANDEEKLIVEVNPGYYCFSVEWVKQNIEKLGNKNAQGEFYLTDLIGLAMSQGYPIETMTVNNPLEGIGVNSPEQLKLAEEALASVV
;
A
#
# COMPACT_ATOMS: atom_id res chain seq x y z
N MET A 1 -3.52 -6.88 -1.06
CA MET A 1 -2.34 -7.35 -1.84
C MET A 1 -1.14 -6.54 -1.39
N THR A 2 0.07 -7.08 -1.46
CA THR A 2 1.32 -6.37 -1.10
C THR A 2 2.39 -6.62 -2.16
N LEU A 3 3.38 -5.72 -2.23
CA LEU A 3 4.58 -5.88 -3.06
C LEU A 3 5.79 -5.82 -2.16
N ASP A 4 6.70 -6.80 -2.25
CA ASP A 4 8.05 -6.64 -1.70
C ASP A 4 8.95 -6.09 -2.81
N VAL A 5 9.40 -4.83 -2.67
CA VAL A 5 10.21 -4.16 -3.69
C VAL A 5 11.72 -4.32 -3.46
N GLY A 6 12.12 -4.89 -2.32
CA GLY A 6 13.52 -5.09 -1.93
C GLY A 6 14.30 -3.81 -1.56
N ASP A 7 14.17 -2.75 -2.35
CA ASP A 7 14.69 -1.39 -2.09
C ASP A 7 13.96 -0.35 -2.97
N PHE A 8 14.38 0.91 -2.88
CA PHE A 8 13.80 2.03 -3.66
C PHE A 8 14.79 2.63 -4.68
N GLU A 9 15.72 1.82 -5.18
CA GLU A 9 16.76 2.23 -6.14
C GLU A 9 16.36 1.94 -7.60
N ASP A 10 17.10 2.51 -8.55
CA ASP A 10 16.91 2.31 -9.99
C ASP A 10 15.46 2.57 -10.47
N TRP A 11 14.81 1.57 -11.05
CA TRP A 11 13.42 1.65 -11.50
C TRP A 11 12.42 1.50 -10.33
N ARG A 12 12.85 0.89 -9.21
CA ARG A 12 12.01 0.63 -8.03
C ARG A 12 11.75 1.88 -7.20
N LYS A 13 12.47 2.97 -7.47
CA LYS A 13 12.11 4.31 -6.98
C LYS A 13 10.66 4.71 -7.31
N THR A 14 10.05 4.08 -8.32
CA THR A 14 8.63 4.30 -8.66
C THR A 14 7.68 3.97 -7.49
N PHE A 15 8.09 3.06 -6.59
CA PHE A 15 7.32 2.67 -5.42
C PHE A 15 7.60 3.53 -4.18
N TYR A 16 8.51 4.50 -4.28
CA TYR A 16 8.99 5.26 -3.13
C TYR A 16 7.86 5.94 -2.34
N ASP A 17 6.85 6.46 -3.06
CA ASP A 17 5.72 7.17 -2.49
C ASP A 17 4.55 6.27 -2.04
N PHE A 18 4.66 4.95 -2.16
CA PHE A 18 3.57 4.03 -1.83
C PHE A 18 3.40 3.88 -0.31
N GLY A 19 2.18 3.53 0.15
CA GLY A 19 1.95 3.21 1.56
C GLY A 19 2.79 1.99 2.01
N ARG A 20 3.33 2.03 3.22
CA ARG A 20 4.13 0.96 3.82
C ARG A 20 3.25 -0.03 4.56
N ILE A 21 3.53 -1.33 4.43
CA ILE A 21 2.81 -2.37 5.17
C ILE A 21 3.44 -2.50 6.55
N GLY A 22 2.76 -1.99 7.58
CA GLY A 22 3.16 -2.15 8.97
C GLY A 22 2.68 -3.49 9.51
N ARG A 23 3.61 -4.35 9.93
CA ARG A 23 3.30 -5.65 10.55
C ARG A 23 3.65 -5.66 12.03
N ASN A 24 2.84 -6.36 12.82
CA ASN A 24 3.12 -6.59 14.24
C ASN A 24 4.18 -7.68 14.45
N ALA A 25 4.55 -7.96 15.70
CA ALA A 25 5.55 -8.98 16.03
C ALA A 25 5.14 -10.43 15.68
N ALA A 26 3.84 -10.68 15.47
CA ALA A 26 3.33 -11.96 14.99
C ALA A 26 3.34 -12.08 13.46
N GLY A 27 3.76 -11.03 12.74
CA GLY A 27 3.78 -10.97 11.28
C GLY A 27 2.45 -10.59 10.64
N GLU A 28 1.43 -10.25 11.42
CA GLU A 28 0.11 -9.84 10.93
C GLU A 28 0.15 -8.37 10.51
N VAL A 29 -0.64 -8.00 9.50
CA VAL A 29 -0.78 -6.59 9.10
C VAL A 29 -1.50 -5.83 10.21
N GLU A 30 -0.83 -4.82 10.76
CA GLU A 30 -1.39 -3.93 11.77
C GLU A 30 -2.06 -2.72 11.12
N ARG A 31 -1.39 -2.10 10.15
CA ARG A 31 -1.86 -0.90 9.43
C ARG A 31 -1.10 -0.69 8.12
N ILE A 32 -1.61 0.21 7.29
CA ILE A 32 -0.87 0.78 6.17
C ILE A 32 -0.48 2.20 6.54
N ILE A 33 0.78 2.56 6.33
CA ILE A 33 1.34 3.87 6.70
C ILE A 33 1.65 4.64 5.42
N GLU A 34 0.89 5.68 5.11
CA GLU A 34 1.18 6.53 3.95
C GLU A 34 2.56 7.15 4.05
N ARG A 35 3.29 7.23 2.92
CA ARG A 35 4.69 7.66 2.92
C ARG A 35 4.90 9.05 3.53
N LYS A 36 3.93 9.95 3.39
CA LYS A 36 3.99 11.31 3.95
C LYS A 36 3.81 11.36 5.47
N ASP A 37 3.17 10.34 6.03
CA ASP A 37 2.91 10.19 7.47
C ASP A 37 3.94 9.28 8.15
N ALA A 38 4.67 8.47 7.38
CA ALA A 38 5.72 7.59 7.87
C ALA A 38 6.88 8.35 8.53
N ASN A 39 7.38 7.83 9.66
CA ASN A 39 8.64 8.25 10.27
C ASN A 39 9.86 7.66 9.53
N ASP A 40 11.08 8.05 9.94
CA ASP A 40 12.30 7.64 9.22
C ASP A 40 12.56 6.12 9.21
N GLU A 41 12.15 5.40 10.25
CA GLU A 41 12.23 3.93 10.30
C GLU A 41 11.16 3.28 9.43
N GLU A 42 9.92 3.77 9.49
CA GLU A 42 8.80 3.27 8.69
C GLU A 42 9.05 3.43 7.20
N LYS A 43 9.74 4.50 6.77
CA LYS A 43 10.09 4.74 5.36
C LYS A 43 11.01 3.67 4.76
N LEU A 44 11.77 2.97 5.61
CA LEU A 44 12.69 1.90 5.21
C LEU A 44 11.98 0.58 4.94
N ILE A 45 10.69 0.44 5.30
CA ILE A 45 9.90 -0.74 4.99
C ILE A 45 9.79 -0.85 3.45
N VAL A 46 10.16 -2.01 2.91
CA VAL A 46 10.15 -2.32 1.47
C VAL A 46 8.95 -3.15 1.04
N GLU A 47 8.12 -3.60 2.00
CA GLU A 47 6.79 -4.12 1.69
C GLU A 47 5.80 -2.95 1.55
N VAL A 48 5.26 -2.76 0.35
CA VAL A 48 4.41 -1.62 0.00
C VAL A 48 3.00 -2.06 -0.40
N ASN A 49 2.08 -1.11 -0.29
CA ASN A 49 0.68 -1.23 -0.64
C ASN A 49 0.44 -0.76 -2.09
N PRO A 50 0.15 -1.68 -3.03
CA PRO A 50 -0.20 -1.32 -4.40
C PRO A 50 -1.65 -0.82 -4.58
N GLY A 51 -2.46 -0.78 -3.51
CA GLY A 51 -3.82 -0.24 -3.58
C GLY A 51 -4.89 -1.22 -4.05
N TYR A 52 -4.62 -2.54 -4.04
CA TYR A 52 -5.60 -3.57 -4.37
C TYR A 52 -6.14 -4.28 -3.13
N TYR A 53 -7.46 -4.27 -2.98
CA TYR A 53 -8.15 -4.82 -1.83
C TYR A 53 -9.37 -5.64 -2.24
N CYS A 54 -9.74 -6.59 -1.39
CA CYS A 54 -11.00 -7.29 -1.43
C CYS A 54 -11.65 -7.16 -0.05
N PHE A 55 -12.82 -6.53 0.02
CA PHE A 55 -13.52 -6.28 1.27
C PHE A 55 -14.93 -6.87 1.23
N SER A 56 -15.48 -7.20 2.42
CA SER A 56 -16.93 -7.28 2.57
C SER A 56 -17.52 -5.89 2.36
N VAL A 57 -18.46 -5.79 1.41
CA VAL A 57 -19.13 -4.52 1.11
C VAL A 57 -19.97 -4.03 2.28
N GLU A 58 -20.58 -4.94 3.04
CA GLU A 58 -21.34 -4.61 4.25
C GLU A 58 -20.45 -3.98 5.31
N TRP A 59 -19.27 -4.57 5.54
CA TRP A 59 -18.30 -4.04 6.50
C TRP A 59 -17.81 -2.65 6.09
N VAL A 60 -17.48 -2.44 4.80
CA VAL A 60 -17.03 -1.13 4.30
C VAL A 60 -18.11 -0.07 4.52
N LYS A 61 -19.37 -0.35 4.15
CA LYS A 61 -20.48 0.59 4.34
C LYS A 61 -20.66 1.02 5.79
N GLN A 62 -20.42 0.14 6.74
CA GLN A 62 -20.55 0.43 8.18
C GLN A 62 -19.36 1.22 8.76
N ASN A 63 -18.22 1.25 8.06
CA ASN A 63 -16.96 1.73 8.63
C ASN A 63 -16.32 2.88 7.85
N ILE A 64 -16.64 3.08 6.57
CA ILE A 64 -16.02 4.12 5.74
C ILE A 64 -16.24 5.54 6.29
N GLU A 65 -17.40 5.81 6.90
CA GLU A 65 -17.71 7.12 7.51
C GLU A 65 -16.96 7.36 8.83
N LYS A 66 -16.32 6.33 9.40
CA LYS A 66 -15.51 6.46 10.63
C LYS A 66 -14.10 6.95 10.33
N LEU A 67 -13.70 7.00 9.07
CA LEU A 67 -12.41 7.53 8.68
C LEU A 67 -12.32 9.01 9.03
N GLY A 68 -11.18 9.40 9.59
CA GLY A 68 -10.85 10.80 9.82
C GLY A 68 -9.91 11.33 8.75
N ASN A 69 -9.59 12.62 8.86
CA ASN A 69 -8.64 13.28 7.95
C ASN A 69 -7.49 13.94 8.72
N LYS A 70 -7.20 13.46 9.93
CA LYS A 70 -6.10 13.96 10.76
C LYS A 70 -4.78 13.28 10.37
N ASN A 71 -4.32 13.57 9.16
CA ASN A 71 -3.05 13.11 8.60
C ASN A 71 -2.33 14.28 7.90
N ALA A 72 -1.14 14.03 7.39
CA ALA A 72 -0.28 15.03 6.77
C ALA A 72 -0.91 15.74 5.55
N GLN A 73 -1.90 15.13 4.90
CA GLN A 73 -2.57 15.71 3.73
C GLN A 73 -3.96 16.29 4.02
N GLY A 74 -4.55 16.00 5.18
CA GLY A 74 -5.91 16.44 5.48
C GLY A 74 -6.99 15.66 4.72
N GLU A 75 -6.69 14.43 4.27
CA GLU A 75 -7.54 13.62 3.39
C GLU A 75 -8.11 12.39 4.10
N PHE A 76 -9.17 11.79 3.54
CA PHE A 76 -9.70 10.52 4.05
C PHE A 76 -8.99 9.35 3.35
N TYR A 77 -8.08 8.68 4.07
CA TYR A 77 -7.32 7.58 3.51
C TYR A 77 -8.09 6.27 3.56
N LEU A 78 -8.34 5.67 2.39
CA LEU A 78 -8.92 4.33 2.32
C LEU A 78 -8.07 3.29 3.05
N THR A 79 -6.75 3.50 3.09
CA THR A 79 -5.76 2.67 3.78
C THR A 79 -5.99 2.58 5.29
N ASP A 80 -6.61 3.60 5.89
CA ASP A 80 -6.96 3.59 7.32
C ASP A 80 -8.01 2.54 7.68
N LEU A 81 -8.79 2.04 6.70
CA LEU A 81 -9.69 0.91 6.93
C LEU A 81 -8.95 -0.35 7.40
N ILE A 82 -7.69 -0.54 7.00
CA ILE A 82 -6.91 -1.71 7.40
C ILE A 82 -6.63 -1.68 8.90
N GLY A 83 -6.14 -0.55 9.41
CA GLY A 83 -5.92 -0.36 10.85
C GLY A 83 -7.24 -0.45 11.64
N LEU A 84 -8.33 0.07 11.09
CA LEU A 84 -9.66 -0.04 11.70
C LEU A 84 -10.14 -1.49 11.78
N ALA A 85 -9.99 -2.28 10.72
CA ALA A 85 -10.35 -3.70 10.70
C ALA A 85 -9.56 -4.49 11.75
N MET A 86 -8.24 -4.27 11.82
CA MET A 86 -7.38 -4.90 12.82
C MET A 86 -7.81 -4.53 14.25
N SER A 87 -8.12 -3.26 14.51
CA SER A 87 -8.59 -2.80 15.84
C SER A 87 -9.92 -3.42 16.26
N GLN A 88 -10.72 -3.88 15.29
CA GLN A 88 -11.99 -4.58 15.50
C GLN A 88 -11.82 -6.11 15.62
N GLY A 89 -10.58 -6.62 15.51
CA GLY A 89 -10.27 -8.04 15.59
C GLY A 89 -10.58 -8.83 14.32
N TYR A 90 -10.75 -8.15 13.17
CA TYR A 90 -10.86 -8.85 11.89
C TYR A 90 -9.46 -9.28 11.42
N PRO A 91 -9.24 -10.57 11.09
CA PRO A 91 -7.99 -11.00 10.49
C PRO A 91 -7.81 -10.39 9.11
N ILE A 92 -6.57 -10.00 8.78
CA ILE A 92 -6.22 -9.38 7.50
C ILE A 92 -5.26 -10.31 6.76
N GLU A 93 -5.74 -10.89 5.67
CA GLU A 93 -4.94 -11.74 4.80
C GLU A 93 -4.25 -10.92 3.70
N THR A 94 -2.99 -11.24 3.43
CA THR A 94 -2.20 -10.59 2.36
C THR A 94 -1.82 -11.58 1.27
N MET A 95 -1.99 -11.16 0.03
CA MET A 95 -1.42 -11.82 -1.14
C MET A 95 -0.24 -10.99 -1.64
N THR A 96 0.97 -11.55 -1.57
CA THR A 96 2.18 -10.90 -2.11
C THR A 96 2.27 -11.17 -3.61
N VAL A 97 2.56 -10.15 -4.39
CA VAL A 97 2.85 -10.32 -5.83
C VAL A 97 4.33 -10.58 -5.99
N ASN A 98 4.67 -11.67 -6.69
CA ASN A 98 6.06 -12.11 -6.85
C ASN A 98 6.89 -11.17 -7.72
N ASN A 99 6.27 -10.54 -8.72
CA ASN A 99 6.92 -9.58 -9.60
C ASN A 99 6.38 -8.17 -9.31
N PRO A 100 7.14 -7.29 -8.64
CA PRO A 100 6.68 -5.94 -8.32
C PRO A 100 6.30 -5.10 -9.55
N LEU A 101 6.83 -5.42 -10.75
CA LEU A 101 6.45 -4.74 -11.99
C LEU A 101 4.94 -4.82 -12.27
N GLU A 102 4.26 -5.89 -11.85
CA GLU A 102 2.82 -6.06 -12.04
C GLU A 102 1.98 -5.10 -11.20
N GLY A 103 2.56 -4.49 -10.15
CA GLY A 103 1.90 -3.55 -9.27
C GLY A 103 2.37 -2.10 -9.42
N ILE A 104 3.01 -1.74 -10.54
CA ILE A 104 3.39 -0.35 -10.83
C ILE A 104 2.13 0.52 -10.93
N GLY A 105 2.14 1.63 -10.19
CA GLY A 105 1.20 2.73 -10.35
C GLY A 105 1.74 3.80 -11.28
N VAL A 106 0.85 4.55 -11.94
CA VAL A 106 1.21 5.60 -12.90
C VAL A 106 0.64 6.94 -12.44
N ASN A 107 1.49 7.75 -11.81
CA ASN A 107 1.19 9.11 -11.35
C ASN A 107 2.03 10.17 -12.08
N SER A 108 3.01 9.77 -12.91
CA SER A 108 3.83 10.67 -13.71
C SER A 108 4.11 10.11 -15.12
N PRO A 109 4.52 10.95 -16.08
CA PRO A 109 4.94 10.50 -17.41
C PRO A 109 6.11 9.51 -17.39
N GLU A 110 7.04 9.64 -16.45
CA GLU A 110 8.16 8.72 -16.28
C GLU A 110 7.69 7.33 -15.83
N GLN A 111 6.70 7.29 -14.93
CA GLN A 111 6.09 6.04 -14.48
C GLN A 111 5.25 5.38 -15.60
N LEU A 112 4.58 6.19 -16.43
CA LEU A 112 3.87 5.69 -17.60
C LEU A 112 4.82 4.99 -18.56
N LYS A 113 5.95 5.63 -18.89
CA LYS A 113 6.97 5.05 -19.76
C LYS A 113 7.49 3.71 -19.22
N LEU A 114 7.76 3.65 -17.91
CA LEU A 114 8.19 2.40 -17.27
C LEU A 114 7.13 1.30 -17.38
N ALA A 115 5.85 1.62 -17.19
CA ALA A 115 4.76 0.66 -17.32
C ALA A 115 4.62 0.15 -18.77
N GLU A 116 4.79 1.02 -19.77
CA GLU A 116 4.80 0.63 -21.18
C GLU A 116 5.97 -0.31 -21.53
N GLU A 117 7.17 0.00 -21.04
CA GLU A 117 8.36 -0.86 -21.20
C GLU A 117 8.16 -2.23 -20.53
N ALA A 118 7.59 -2.25 -19.32
CA ALA A 118 7.26 -3.48 -18.60
C ALA A 118 6.27 -4.34 -19.39
N LEU A 119 5.17 -3.76 -19.89
CA LEU A 119 4.19 -4.47 -20.70
C LEU A 119 4.78 -5.05 -21.99
N ALA A 120 5.65 -4.29 -22.67
CA ALA A 120 6.31 -4.74 -23.89
C ALA A 120 7.29 -5.90 -23.67
N SER A 121 7.84 -6.03 -22.46
CA SER A 121 8.77 -7.12 -22.10
C SER A 121 8.09 -8.44 -21.71
N VAL A 122 6.77 -8.44 -21.55
CA VAL A 122 5.96 -9.61 -21.16
C VAL A 122 5.39 -10.35 -22.40
N VAL A 123 5.66 -9.85 -23.60
CA VAL A 123 5.21 -10.43 -24.89
C VAL A 123 6.34 -11.17 -25.60
#